data_AF-A0A0S3SHB8-F1
#
_entry.id   AF-A0A0S3SHB8-F1
#
_cell.length_a   1.000
_cell.length_b   1.000
_cell.length_c   1.000
_cell.angle_alpha   90.00
_cell.angle_beta   90.00
_cell.angle_gamma   90.00
#
_symmetry.space_group_name_H-M   'P 1'
#
loop_
_entity.id
_entity.type
_entity.pdbx_description
1 polymer ?
#
loop_
_entity_poly.entity_id
_entity_poly.type
_entity_poly.pdbx_seq_one_letter_code
_entity_poly.pdbx_strand_id
1 'polypeptide(L)'
;MTSKCSMKCPSEKNLCFSIAGWMEGLRKMARYGFVFSCNPRRLYGTKVDLRKLRPMILKRIENRAQCYPVRRMIPVANEVLQARNVLIHGVSTLLNFLPLMACKFCPEIYIGEQGHLIQTCRGYKHRAKNRVHEWIKGGLNDILVPVESFHLNNMFQSVIRHNERFDFDRIPAVVELCWQAGADLPDENLNSSSSNLEVASESVPVNENLSPDDLASIANKTLTAWEDLRSGVERLLLVYPVKVCKYCSEVHVGPSGHKARLCGIFAYESWKGAHFWVKANVDDLVPPKIVWRRRPHDPPVLVNEGKEFYGHAPAVLDLCSKAGAIVPKKYNYMMKLQGLSGPANTRIFGITTEPNF
;
A
#
# COMPACT_ATOMS: atom_id res chain seq x y z
N MET A 1 12.21 -10.35 -60.07
CA MET A 1 13.34 -9.96 -59.19
C MET A 1 12.78 -8.99 -58.14
N THR A 2 12.00 -9.38 -57.12
CA THR A 2 12.44 -9.96 -55.82
C THR A 2 13.75 -9.33 -55.32
N SER A 3 13.78 -8.59 -54.21
CA SER A 3 13.58 -9.16 -52.87
C SER A 3 13.08 -8.15 -51.81
N LYS A 4 12.08 -8.60 -51.05
CA LYS A 4 11.73 -8.15 -49.70
C LYS A 4 12.94 -8.30 -48.77
N CYS A 5 13.19 -7.33 -47.88
CA CYS A 5 13.95 -7.58 -46.65
C CYS A 5 13.07 -7.30 -45.44
N SER A 6 12.60 -8.39 -44.86
CA SER A 6 11.87 -8.47 -43.59
C SER A 6 12.92 -8.60 -42.49
N MET A 7 13.07 -7.60 -41.61
CA MET A 7 13.75 -7.81 -40.33
C MET A 7 12.70 -8.14 -39.28
N LYS A 8 12.60 -9.44 -39.01
CA LYS A 8 11.88 -10.04 -37.89
C LYS A 8 12.42 -9.50 -36.57
N CYS A 9 11.54 -9.02 -35.69
CA CYS A 9 11.82 -8.93 -34.26
C CYS A 9 12.11 -10.34 -33.70
N PRO A 10 13.21 -10.57 -32.97
CA PRO A 10 13.37 -11.78 -32.19
C PRO A 10 12.43 -11.69 -30.98
N SER A 11 11.47 -12.61 -30.94
CA SER A 11 10.76 -12.96 -29.72
C SER A 11 11.71 -13.69 -28.77
N GLU A 12 12.38 -12.97 -27.87
CA GLU A 12 13.08 -13.60 -26.74
C GLU A 12 12.21 -13.51 -25.49
N LYS A 13 11.47 -14.59 -25.31
CA LYS A 13 10.89 -15.00 -24.03
C LYS A 13 12.03 -15.19 -23.03
N ASN A 14 11.81 -14.72 -21.81
CA ASN A 14 12.50 -15.13 -20.58
C ASN A 14 14.02 -14.89 -20.53
N LEU A 15 14.46 -13.69 -20.11
CA LEU A 15 15.72 -13.58 -19.36
C LEU A 15 15.74 -12.32 -18.47
N CYS A 16 14.80 -12.22 -17.54
CA CYS A 16 14.83 -11.21 -16.48
C CYS A 16 15.74 -11.68 -15.33
N PHE A 17 17.04 -11.78 -15.57
CA PHE A 17 18.01 -11.97 -14.48
C PHE A 17 18.40 -10.61 -13.90
N SER A 18 17.79 -10.29 -12.77
CA SER A 18 18.22 -9.20 -11.90
C SER A 18 19.65 -9.47 -11.41
N ILE A 19 20.59 -8.58 -11.75
CA ILE A 19 21.96 -8.59 -11.22
C ILE A 19 21.96 -8.50 -9.68
N ALA A 20 20.90 -7.94 -9.08
CA ALA A 20 20.70 -7.94 -7.63
C ALA A 20 20.34 -9.34 -7.08
N GLY A 21 19.65 -10.19 -7.84
CA GLY A 21 19.35 -11.57 -7.46
C GLY A 21 20.58 -12.49 -7.46
N TRP A 22 21.56 -12.20 -8.33
CA TRP A 22 22.82 -12.96 -8.42
C TRP A 22 23.73 -12.73 -7.21
N MET A 23 23.79 -11.48 -6.70
CA MET A 23 24.58 -11.17 -5.50
C MET A 23 23.92 -11.65 -4.19
N GLU A 24 22.59 -11.77 -4.16
CA GLU A 24 21.85 -12.32 -3.01
C GLU A 24 21.97 -13.85 -2.90
N GLY A 25 22.01 -14.56 -4.04
CA GLY A 25 22.22 -16.01 -4.09
C GLY A 25 23.60 -16.45 -3.58
N LEU A 26 24.65 -15.69 -3.92
CA LEU A 26 26.01 -15.94 -3.45
C LEU A 26 26.19 -15.71 -1.94
N ARG A 27 25.38 -14.83 -1.32
CA ARG A 27 25.40 -14.59 0.13
C ARG A 27 24.68 -15.65 0.95
N LYS A 28 23.67 -16.32 0.38
CA LYS A 28 22.91 -17.39 1.05
C LYS A 28 23.65 -18.72 1.11
N MET A 29 24.47 -19.05 0.11
CA MET A 29 25.27 -20.29 0.12
C MET A 29 26.39 -20.29 1.18
N ALA A 30 26.79 -19.13 1.70
CA ALA A 30 27.87 -19.03 2.69
C ALA A 30 27.43 -19.27 4.15
N ARG A 31 26.14 -19.51 4.44
CA ARG A 31 25.62 -19.51 5.82
C ARG A 31 24.90 -20.76 6.32
N TYR A 32 24.60 -21.74 5.46
CA TYR A 32 24.03 -23.02 5.90
C TYR A 32 24.87 -24.18 5.37
N GLY A 33 25.77 -24.67 6.22
CA GLY A 33 26.43 -25.95 6.02
C GLY A 33 25.41 -27.07 6.28
N PHE A 34 24.92 -27.69 5.22
CA PHE A 34 24.25 -28.99 5.29
C PHE A 34 25.03 -29.97 4.42
N VAL A 35 25.55 -31.00 5.09
CA VAL A 35 26.28 -32.12 4.50
C VAL A 35 25.28 -33.04 3.82
N PHE A 36 25.32 -33.14 2.50
CA PHE A 36 24.84 -34.32 1.78
C PHE A 36 25.86 -34.73 0.72
N SER A 37 26.30 -35.97 0.84
CA SER A 37 27.33 -36.62 0.04
C SER A 37 26.85 -36.85 -1.39
N CYS A 38 27.49 -36.19 -2.36
CA CYS A 38 27.69 -36.69 -3.73
C CYS A 38 28.69 -35.78 -4.48
N ASN A 39 29.85 -36.35 -4.81
CA ASN A 39 30.93 -35.91 -5.73
C ASN A 39 31.27 -34.40 -5.84
N PRO A 40 32.50 -33.97 -5.47
CA PRO A 40 32.91 -32.57 -5.52
C PRO A 40 33.25 -32.15 -6.96
N ARG A 41 32.26 -31.65 -7.71
CA ARG A 41 32.58 -30.72 -8.81
C ARG A 41 33.01 -29.41 -8.19
N ARG A 42 34.33 -29.21 -8.07
CA ARG A 42 34.98 -27.92 -7.75
C ARG A 42 34.43 -26.86 -8.70
N LEU A 43 33.43 -26.08 -8.24
CA LEU A 43 33.09 -24.81 -8.86
C LEU A 43 34.24 -23.85 -8.53
N TYR A 44 35.14 -23.65 -9.48
CA TYR A 44 36.07 -22.54 -9.46
C TYR A 44 35.25 -21.25 -9.48
N GLY A 45 35.01 -20.67 -8.31
CA GLY A 45 34.55 -19.30 -8.20
C GLY A 45 35.66 -18.39 -8.71
N THR A 46 35.65 -18.09 -10.01
CA THR A 46 36.49 -17.01 -10.56
C THR A 46 36.17 -15.77 -9.74
N LYS A 47 37.13 -15.31 -8.93
CA LYS A 47 37.02 -14.06 -8.18
C LYS A 47 36.92 -12.94 -9.21
N VAL A 48 35.70 -12.59 -9.57
CA VAL A 48 35.42 -11.49 -10.48
C VAL A 48 35.96 -10.22 -9.84
N ASP A 49 36.92 -9.57 -10.51
CA ASP A 49 37.52 -8.34 -10.01
C ASP A 49 36.53 -7.17 -10.16
N LEU A 50 35.84 -6.85 -9.06
CA LEU A 50 34.87 -5.76 -9.02
C LEU A 50 35.50 -4.40 -9.35
N ARG A 51 36.83 -4.21 -9.19
CA ARG A 51 37.49 -2.95 -9.59
C ARG A 51 37.47 -2.78 -11.11
N LYS A 52 37.64 -3.88 -11.86
CA LYS A 52 37.57 -3.89 -13.33
C LYS A 52 36.15 -3.76 -13.86
N LEU A 53 35.17 -4.35 -13.17
CA LEU A 53 33.76 -4.27 -13.59
C LEU A 53 33.06 -2.97 -13.18
N ARG A 54 33.49 -2.31 -12.10
CA ARG A 54 32.89 -1.07 -11.61
C ARG A 54 32.69 -0.01 -12.70
N PRO A 55 33.68 0.35 -13.54
CA PRO A 55 33.47 1.33 -14.62
C PRO A 55 32.45 0.84 -15.66
N MET A 56 32.46 -0.44 -16.01
CA MET A 56 31.47 -1.01 -16.94
C MET A 56 30.04 -0.98 -16.38
N ILE A 57 29.89 -1.25 -15.07
CA ILE A 57 28.59 -1.22 -14.39
C ILE A 57 28.06 0.21 -14.32
N LEU A 58 28.90 1.18 -13.93
CA LEU A 58 28.51 2.60 -13.88
C LEU A 58 28.08 3.10 -15.26
N LYS A 59 28.86 2.82 -16.30
CA LYS A 59 28.51 3.16 -17.69
C LYS A 59 27.18 2.54 -18.11
N ARG A 60 26.89 1.30 -17.70
CA ARG A 60 25.61 0.64 -18.00
C ARG A 60 24.42 1.28 -17.27
N ILE A 61 24.62 1.75 -16.03
CA ILE A 61 23.59 2.46 -15.27
C ILE A 61 23.32 3.81 -15.92
N GLU A 62 24.36 4.56 -16.26
CA GLU A 62 24.25 5.84 -16.96
C GLU A 62 23.53 5.71 -18.31
N ASN A 63 23.91 4.73 -19.13
CA ASN A 63 23.22 4.45 -20.39
C ASN A 63 21.73 4.08 -20.19
N ARG A 64 21.38 3.38 -19.11
CA ARG A 64 19.98 3.07 -18.79
C ARG A 64 19.23 4.30 -18.32
N ALA A 65 19.87 5.16 -17.53
CA ALA A 65 19.27 6.39 -17.00
C ALA A 65 18.82 7.31 -18.14
N GLN A 66 19.54 7.35 -19.27
CA GLN A 66 19.16 8.11 -20.46
C GLN A 66 17.81 7.69 -21.09
N CYS A 67 17.33 6.48 -20.81
CA CYS A 67 16.02 6.01 -21.29
C CYS A 67 14.85 6.45 -20.40
N TYR A 68 15.11 7.16 -19.30
CA TYR A 68 14.10 7.65 -18.37
C TYR A 68 13.95 9.17 -18.46
N PRO A 69 12.73 9.71 -18.26
CA PRO A 69 11.48 8.97 -18.06
C PRO A 69 11.03 8.25 -19.33
N VAL A 70 10.37 7.09 -19.16
CA VAL A 70 9.80 6.34 -20.28
C VAL A 70 8.59 7.10 -20.78
N ARG A 71 8.70 7.79 -21.92
CA ARG A 71 7.66 8.71 -22.45
C ARG A 71 6.25 8.11 -22.49
N ARG A 72 6.11 6.81 -22.78
CA ARG A 72 4.80 6.11 -22.80
C ARG A 72 4.15 5.96 -21.42
N MET A 73 4.90 6.11 -20.34
CA MET A 73 4.41 6.01 -18.97
C MET A 73 3.99 7.36 -18.38
N ILE A 74 4.36 8.49 -19.00
CA ILE A 74 3.99 9.83 -18.54
C ILE A 74 2.46 9.99 -18.42
N PRO A 75 1.63 9.58 -19.41
CA PRO A 75 0.17 9.66 -19.25
C PRO A 75 -0.35 8.83 -18.08
N VAL A 76 0.23 7.66 -17.84
CA VAL A 76 -0.14 6.77 -16.72
C VAL A 76 0.18 7.44 -15.38
N ALA A 77 1.32 8.13 -15.28
CA ALA A 77 1.69 8.85 -14.08
C ALA A 77 0.74 10.03 -13.80
N ASN A 78 0.33 10.76 -14.85
CA ASN A 78 -0.67 11.82 -14.72
C ASN A 78 -2.06 11.28 -14.33
N GLU A 79 -2.51 10.17 -14.94
CA GLU A 79 -3.75 9.46 -14.56
C GLU A 79 -3.73 9.05 -13.08
N VAL A 80 -2.60 8.52 -12.59
CA VAL A 80 -2.43 8.13 -11.19
C VAL A 80 -2.58 9.31 -10.23
N LEU A 81 -1.98 10.46 -10.55
CA LEU A 81 -2.09 11.66 -9.72
C LEU A 81 -3.52 12.23 -9.72
N GLN A 82 -4.18 12.25 -10.87
CA GLN A 82 -5.57 12.68 -10.98
C GLN A 82 -6.49 11.76 -10.17
N ALA A 83 -6.34 10.44 -10.30
CA ALA A 83 -7.09 9.45 -9.53
C ALA A 83 -6.84 9.61 -8.02
N ARG A 84 -5.59 9.88 -7.61
CA ARG A 84 -5.25 10.18 -6.21
C ARG A 84 -6.00 11.40 -5.68
N ASN A 85 -6.09 12.48 -6.45
CA ASN A 85 -6.75 13.71 -6.02
C ASN A 85 -8.27 13.52 -5.91
N VAL A 86 -8.89 12.87 -6.89
CA VAL A 86 -10.32 12.50 -6.84
C VAL A 86 -10.62 11.60 -5.64
N LEU A 87 -9.75 10.63 -5.36
CA LEU A 87 -9.88 9.74 -4.22
C LEU A 87 -9.82 10.50 -2.88
N ILE A 88 -8.81 11.36 -2.69
CA ILE A 88 -8.65 12.14 -1.45
C ILE A 88 -9.86 13.04 -1.22
N HIS A 89 -10.28 13.78 -2.25
CA HIS A 89 -11.46 14.63 -2.17
C HIS A 89 -12.71 13.81 -1.84
N GLY A 90 -12.96 12.74 -2.60
CA GLY A 90 -14.12 11.87 -2.41
C GLY A 90 -14.20 11.25 -1.02
N VAL A 91 -13.10 10.69 -0.50
CA VAL A 91 -13.06 10.16 0.87
C VAL A 91 -13.30 11.27 1.89
N SER A 92 -12.68 12.44 1.72
CA SER A 92 -12.89 13.57 2.62
C SER A 92 -14.35 14.03 2.65
N THR A 93 -15.00 14.13 1.50
CA THR A 93 -16.42 14.49 1.41
C THR A 93 -17.31 13.46 2.09
N LEU A 94 -17.09 12.16 1.83
CA LEU A 94 -17.89 11.08 2.41
C LEU A 94 -17.76 10.99 3.94
N LEU A 95 -16.59 11.32 4.50
CA LEU A 95 -16.36 11.34 5.95
C LEU A 95 -17.14 12.44 6.68
N ASN A 96 -17.68 13.43 5.98
CA ASN A 96 -18.58 14.42 6.57
C ASN A 96 -19.97 13.84 6.88
N PHE A 97 -20.37 12.78 6.19
CA PHE A 97 -21.69 12.15 6.31
C PHE A 97 -21.64 10.78 6.97
N LEU A 98 -20.51 10.06 6.82
CA LEU A 98 -20.33 8.72 7.36
C LEU A 98 -19.31 8.75 8.50
N PRO A 99 -19.72 8.50 9.75
CA PRO A 99 -18.82 8.51 10.89
C PRO A 99 -17.76 7.41 10.75
N LEU A 100 -16.53 7.76 11.12
CA LEU A 100 -15.39 6.86 11.16
C LEU A 100 -14.86 6.80 12.59
N MET A 101 -14.69 5.59 13.09
CA MET A 101 -14.10 5.30 14.39
C MET A 101 -12.72 4.68 14.18
N ALA A 102 -11.69 5.26 14.79
CA ALA A 102 -10.34 4.72 14.83
C ALA A 102 -10.00 4.26 16.25
N CYS A 103 -9.26 3.17 16.40
CA CYS A 103 -8.81 2.73 17.72
C CYS A 103 -7.60 3.57 18.18
N LYS A 104 -7.64 4.05 19.42
CA LYS A 104 -6.56 4.85 20.02
C LYS A 104 -5.23 4.11 20.14
N PHE A 105 -5.26 2.78 20.24
CA PHE A 105 -4.08 1.96 20.59
C PHE A 105 -3.58 1.06 19.48
N CYS A 106 -4.38 0.82 18.44
CA CYS A 106 -3.98 -0.04 17.35
C CYS A 106 -4.52 0.51 16.02
N PRO A 107 -3.98 0.06 14.88
CA PRO A 107 -4.40 0.58 13.59
C PRO A 107 -5.82 0.17 13.17
N GLU A 108 -6.64 -0.47 14.01
CA GLU A 108 -7.97 -0.92 13.59
C GLU A 108 -8.93 0.27 13.48
N ILE A 109 -9.79 0.23 12.47
CA ILE A 109 -10.80 1.26 12.21
C ILE A 109 -12.14 0.60 11.92
N TYR A 110 -13.22 1.34 12.12
CA TYR A 110 -14.58 0.91 11.84
C TYR A 110 -15.41 2.08 11.30
N ILE A 111 -16.14 1.85 10.22
CA ILE A 111 -17.00 2.87 9.62
C ILE A 111 -18.41 2.69 10.18
N GLY A 112 -18.94 3.66 10.91
CA GLY A 112 -20.23 3.59 11.57
C GLY A 112 -20.27 4.46 12.83
N GLU A 113 -21.47 4.69 13.37
CA GLU A 113 -21.69 5.58 14.53
C GLU A 113 -20.98 5.08 15.78
N GLN A 114 -20.93 3.76 15.96
CA GLN A 114 -20.28 3.09 17.08
C GLN A 114 -19.35 2.01 16.54
N GLY A 115 -18.16 1.90 17.13
CA GLY A 115 -17.22 0.84 16.79
C GLY A 115 -17.69 -0.53 17.27
N HIS A 116 -17.04 -1.60 16.79
CA HIS A 116 -17.39 -2.96 17.18
C HIS A 116 -16.86 -3.35 18.57
N LEU A 117 -17.40 -4.44 19.12
CA LEU A 117 -17.02 -5.02 20.41
C LEU A 117 -16.15 -6.28 20.26
N ILE A 118 -15.69 -6.59 19.05
CA ILE A 118 -14.72 -7.67 18.81
C ILE A 118 -13.42 -7.36 19.58
N GLN A 119 -12.97 -8.34 20.33
CA GLN A 119 -11.78 -8.29 21.16
C GLN A 119 -10.52 -8.60 20.34
N THR A 120 -10.17 -7.70 19.42
CA THR A 120 -8.96 -7.80 18.56
C THR A 120 -7.89 -6.78 18.94
N CYS A 121 -8.19 -5.86 19.85
CA CYS A 121 -7.25 -4.82 20.25
C CYS A 121 -6.04 -5.41 20.98
N ARG A 122 -4.85 -4.96 20.57
CA ARG A 122 -3.57 -5.31 21.22
C ARG A 122 -3.19 -4.34 22.35
N GLY A 123 -4.01 -3.31 22.58
CA GLY A 123 -3.79 -2.27 23.58
C GLY A 123 -2.47 -1.51 23.40
N TYR A 124 -2.21 -0.63 24.37
CA TYR A 124 -0.98 0.17 24.39
C TYR A 124 0.27 -0.72 24.40
N LYS A 125 1.25 -0.40 23.54
CA LYS A 125 2.52 -1.14 23.37
C LYS A 125 2.35 -2.64 23.06
N HIS A 126 1.21 -3.07 22.50
CA HIS A 126 0.94 -4.47 22.16
C HIS A 126 1.04 -5.46 23.33
N ARG A 127 0.88 -4.99 24.58
CA ARG A 127 1.04 -5.82 25.79
C ARG A 127 -0.23 -6.59 26.15
N ALA A 128 -1.39 -6.02 25.86
CA ALA A 128 -2.67 -6.67 26.12
C ALA A 128 -3.08 -7.50 24.90
N LYS A 129 -3.67 -8.67 25.13
CA LYS A 129 -4.30 -9.45 24.05
C LYS A 129 -5.80 -9.47 24.28
N ASN A 130 -6.54 -9.46 23.18
CA ASN A 130 -7.99 -9.67 23.16
C ASN A 130 -8.78 -8.68 24.04
N ARG A 131 -8.52 -7.38 23.88
CA ARG A 131 -9.37 -6.33 24.48
C ARG A 131 -10.33 -5.75 23.46
N VAL A 132 -11.44 -5.21 23.96
CA VAL A 132 -12.27 -4.30 23.17
C VAL A 132 -11.48 -3.02 22.85
N HIS A 133 -11.84 -2.37 21.75
CA HIS A 133 -11.17 -1.16 21.29
C HIS A 133 -11.68 0.07 22.04
N GLU A 134 -10.78 1.03 22.26
CA GLU A 134 -11.14 2.38 22.70
C GLU A 134 -11.22 3.25 21.44
N TRP A 135 -12.45 3.56 21.04
CA TRP A 135 -12.74 4.24 19.78
C TRP A 135 -12.69 5.76 19.95
N ILE A 136 -12.03 6.42 19.01
CA ILE A 136 -11.99 7.87 18.83
C ILE A 136 -12.47 8.23 17.42
N LYS A 137 -12.80 9.50 17.18
CA LYS A 137 -13.11 9.99 15.83
C LYS A 137 -11.89 9.79 14.93
N GLY A 138 -12.06 9.02 13.86
CA GLY A 138 -11.03 8.82 12.84
C GLY A 138 -11.05 9.91 11.77
N GLY A 139 -9.99 9.98 10.96
CA GLY A 139 -9.85 10.93 9.87
C GLY A 139 -9.38 10.30 8.56
N LEU A 140 -9.04 11.16 7.59
CA LEU A 140 -8.61 10.77 6.25
C LEU A 140 -7.41 9.81 6.26
N ASN A 141 -6.39 10.12 7.06
CA ASN A 141 -5.13 9.35 7.13
C ASN A 141 -5.32 7.95 7.74
N ASP A 142 -6.41 7.71 8.47
CA ASP A 142 -6.74 6.39 9.02
C ASP A 142 -7.24 5.44 7.93
N ILE A 143 -7.91 5.98 6.90
CA ILE A 143 -8.37 5.26 5.71
C ILE A 143 -7.26 5.22 4.65
N LEU A 144 -6.74 6.38 4.26
CA LEU A 144 -5.69 6.55 3.27
C LEU A 144 -4.35 6.70 4.00
N VAL A 145 -3.75 5.57 4.37
CA VAL A 145 -2.51 5.56 5.14
C VAL A 145 -1.39 6.23 4.33
N PRO A 146 -0.81 7.33 4.82
CA PRO A 146 0.27 8.01 4.13
C PRO A 146 1.51 7.13 4.12
N VAL A 147 2.08 6.92 2.93
CA VAL A 147 3.36 6.25 2.73
C VAL A 147 4.30 7.26 2.09
N GLU A 148 5.42 7.53 2.75
CA GLU A 148 6.38 8.54 2.32
C GLU A 148 7.61 7.91 1.67
N SER A 149 8.28 8.70 0.83
CA SER A 149 9.59 8.40 0.26
C SER A 149 10.45 9.66 0.23
N PHE A 150 11.77 9.49 0.17
CA PHE A 150 12.66 10.60 -0.10
C PHE A 150 12.46 11.12 -1.51
N HIS A 151 12.33 12.44 -1.63
CA HIS A 151 12.28 13.11 -2.92
C HIS A 151 13.66 13.06 -3.59
N LEU A 152 13.73 12.55 -4.82
CA LEU A 152 14.99 12.44 -5.55
C LEU A 152 15.02 13.40 -6.75
N ASN A 153 16.18 14.00 -7.02
CA ASN A 153 16.38 14.79 -8.24
C ASN A 153 16.34 13.90 -9.48
N ASN A 154 16.92 12.70 -9.38
CA ASN A 154 16.84 11.69 -10.42
C ASN A 154 16.90 10.26 -9.85
N MET A 155 16.21 9.34 -10.51
CA MET A 155 16.10 7.93 -10.12
C MET A 155 17.43 7.17 -9.98
N PHE A 156 18.49 7.62 -10.67
CA PHE A 156 19.80 6.96 -10.67
C PHE A 156 20.88 7.75 -9.92
N GLN A 157 20.49 8.63 -9.00
CA GLN A 157 21.43 9.45 -8.23
C GLN A 157 22.24 8.63 -7.22
N SER A 158 23.18 9.30 -6.55
CA SER A 158 23.93 8.72 -5.45
C SER A 158 23.01 8.24 -4.32
N VAL A 159 23.39 7.12 -3.71
CA VAL A 159 22.62 6.55 -2.60
C VAL A 159 22.68 7.47 -1.38
N ILE A 160 21.52 7.95 -0.92
CA ILE A 160 21.37 8.77 0.27
C ILE A 160 21.95 8.06 1.49
N ARG A 161 22.92 8.69 2.15
CA ARG A 161 23.53 8.21 3.39
C ARG A 161 22.70 8.62 4.59
N HIS A 162 22.95 8.00 5.73
CA HIS A 162 22.21 8.32 6.96
C HIS A 162 22.33 9.77 7.41
N ASN A 163 23.50 10.39 7.24
CA ASN A 163 23.72 11.77 7.67
C ASN A 163 23.04 12.76 6.71
N GLU A 164 22.88 12.38 5.46
CA GLU A 164 22.26 13.20 4.39
C GLU A 164 20.72 13.16 4.46
N ARG A 165 20.13 12.38 5.37
CA ARG A 165 18.67 12.15 5.39
C ARG A 165 17.83 13.41 5.62
N PHE A 166 18.43 14.45 6.18
CA PHE A 166 17.76 15.72 6.44
C PHE A 166 17.96 16.73 5.31
N ASP A 167 18.80 16.38 4.33
CA ASP A 167 19.07 17.20 3.14
C ASP A 167 18.04 16.92 2.02
N PHE A 168 17.16 15.94 2.23
CA PHE A 168 16.14 15.53 1.27
C PHE A 168 14.75 15.64 1.89
N ASP A 169 13.83 16.22 1.13
CA ASP A 169 12.42 16.28 1.49
C ASP A 169 11.77 14.90 1.46
N ARG A 170 10.67 14.77 2.21
CA ARG A 170 9.83 13.58 2.22
C ARG A 170 8.49 13.92 1.60
N ILE A 171 8.11 13.15 0.59
CA ILE A 171 6.85 13.31 -0.11
C ILE A 171 6.12 11.96 -0.22
N PRO A 172 4.80 11.91 -0.52
CA PRO A 172 4.10 10.66 -0.69
C PRO A 172 4.75 9.78 -1.77
N ALA A 173 4.95 8.50 -1.48
CA ALA A 173 5.67 7.56 -2.36
C ALA A 173 5.02 7.41 -3.75
N VAL A 174 3.70 7.54 -3.83
CA VAL A 174 2.96 7.57 -5.11
C VAL A 174 3.31 8.81 -5.92
N VAL A 175 3.44 9.96 -5.27
CA VAL A 175 3.80 11.24 -5.92
C VAL A 175 5.24 11.16 -6.41
N GLU A 176 6.17 10.67 -5.58
CA GLU A 176 7.56 10.44 -6.00
C GLU A 176 7.65 9.48 -7.19
N LEU A 177 6.88 8.39 -7.18
CA LEU A 177 6.85 7.44 -8.30
C LEU A 177 6.38 8.11 -9.60
N CYS A 178 5.35 8.94 -9.53
CA CYS A 178 4.84 9.67 -10.70
C CYS A 178 5.81 10.74 -11.18
N TRP A 179 6.47 11.45 -10.25
CA TRP A 179 7.52 12.42 -10.55
C TRP A 179 8.69 11.77 -11.30
N GLN A 180 9.23 10.66 -10.79
CA GLN A 180 10.28 9.90 -11.48
C GLN A 180 9.80 9.33 -12.84
N ALA A 181 8.49 9.17 -13.00
CA ALA A 181 7.88 8.78 -14.26
C ALA A 181 7.70 9.92 -15.27
N GLY A 182 8.00 11.16 -14.89
CA GLY A 182 7.91 12.35 -15.72
C GLY A 182 6.52 12.98 -15.74
N ALA A 183 5.71 12.77 -14.70
CA ALA A 183 4.47 13.51 -14.53
C ALA A 183 4.74 14.99 -14.25
N ASP A 184 3.88 15.85 -14.79
CA ASP A 184 3.91 17.29 -14.49
C ASP A 184 3.21 17.50 -13.15
N LEU A 185 3.98 17.79 -12.09
CA LEU A 185 3.42 18.16 -10.80
C LEU A 185 3.16 19.67 -10.77
N PRO A 186 1.92 20.14 -10.55
CA PRO A 186 1.70 21.50 -10.09
C PRO A 186 2.27 21.63 -8.66
N ASP A 187 2.93 22.75 -8.36
CA ASP A 187 3.69 23.00 -7.11
C ASP A 187 2.89 22.71 -5.82
N GLU A 188 1.56 22.79 -5.88
CA GLU A 188 0.64 22.54 -4.77
C GLU A 188 0.62 21.07 -4.29
N ASN A 189 0.93 20.11 -5.18
CA ASN A 189 0.92 18.67 -4.86
C ASN A 189 2.16 18.19 -4.07
N LEU A 190 3.25 18.95 -4.07
CA LEU A 190 4.47 18.64 -3.32
C LEU A 190 4.32 19.02 -1.83
N ASN A 191 3.59 20.11 -1.57
CA ASN A 191 3.39 20.68 -0.23
C ASN A 191 2.27 20.00 0.58
N SER A 192 1.50 19.09 -0.01
CA SER A 192 0.50 18.29 0.73
C SER A 192 1.13 17.34 1.77
N SER A 193 2.46 17.34 1.88
CA SER A 193 3.27 16.57 2.84
C SER A 193 3.34 17.22 4.22
N SER A 194 2.96 18.49 4.39
CA SER A 194 3.03 19.14 5.71
C SER A 194 2.06 20.30 5.83
N SER A 195 1.19 20.21 6.85
CA SER A 195 0.32 21.28 7.36
C SER A 195 -1.00 21.46 6.62
N ASN A 196 -2.06 21.04 7.32
CA ASN A 196 -3.37 21.67 7.33
C ASN A 196 -4.04 21.86 5.95
N LEU A 197 -4.95 20.94 5.62
CA LEU A 197 -6.24 21.35 5.05
C LEU A 197 -7.02 22.13 6.12
N GLU A 198 -6.46 23.24 6.60
CA GLU A 198 -7.23 24.33 7.19
C GLU A 198 -7.20 25.45 6.15
N VAL A 199 -8.31 25.54 5.43
CA VAL A 199 -8.87 26.78 4.92
C VAL A 199 -8.02 27.53 3.87
N ALA A 200 -8.01 27.00 2.66
CA ALA A 200 -8.42 27.82 1.51
C ALA A 200 -9.83 27.39 1.07
N SER A 201 -10.70 27.22 2.08
CA SER A 201 -12.13 27.27 1.87
C SER A 201 -12.43 28.73 1.57
N GLU A 202 -12.50 29.07 0.29
CA GLU A 202 -13.53 30.00 -0.13
C GLU A 202 -14.82 29.44 0.46
N SER A 203 -15.28 30.09 1.52
CA SER A 203 -16.28 29.58 2.45
C SER A 203 -17.62 29.51 1.74
N VAL A 204 -17.83 28.45 0.97
CA VAL A 204 -19.17 27.93 0.74
C VAL A 204 -19.48 27.12 2.01
N PRO A 205 -20.43 27.55 2.85
CA PRO A 205 -20.86 26.72 3.95
C PRO A 205 -21.46 25.45 3.33
N VAL A 206 -20.77 24.32 3.46
CA VAL A 206 -21.31 23.00 3.13
C VAL A 206 -22.32 22.65 4.22
N ASN A 207 -23.47 23.31 4.10
CA ASN A 207 -24.74 22.93 4.69
C ASN A 207 -25.69 22.59 3.53
N GLU A 208 -25.15 22.04 2.45
CA GLU A 208 -25.92 21.43 1.38
C GLU A 208 -26.33 20.04 1.86
N ASN A 209 -27.64 19.85 2.08
CA ASN A 209 -28.22 18.53 2.22
C ASN A 209 -27.98 17.75 0.91
N LEU A 210 -26.81 17.13 0.77
CA LEU A 210 -26.52 16.28 -0.38
C LEU A 210 -27.59 15.19 -0.47
N SER A 211 -28.18 15.04 -1.64
CA SER A 211 -29.13 13.96 -1.89
C SER A 211 -28.41 12.61 -1.71
N PRO A 212 -29.12 11.55 -1.27
CA PRO A 212 -28.59 10.18 -1.32
C PRO A 212 -28.02 9.81 -2.70
N ASP A 213 -28.59 10.34 -3.78
CA ASP A 213 -28.12 10.10 -5.15
C ASP A 213 -26.78 10.81 -5.43
N ASP A 214 -26.57 12.01 -4.87
CA ASP A 214 -25.31 12.75 -5.00
C ASP A 214 -24.20 12.06 -4.21
N LEU A 215 -24.52 11.59 -3.00
CA LEU A 215 -23.60 10.78 -2.19
C LEU A 215 -23.21 9.49 -2.92
N ALA A 216 -24.17 8.80 -3.55
CA ALA A 216 -23.90 7.61 -4.34
C ALA A 216 -23.04 7.92 -5.57
N SER A 217 -23.26 9.07 -6.24
CA SER A 217 -22.44 9.53 -7.36
C SER A 217 -20.99 9.79 -6.94
N ILE A 218 -20.79 10.52 -5.84
CA ILE A 218 -19.47 10.76 -5.24
C ILE A 218 -18.80 9.44 -4.88
N ALA A 219 -19.54 8.53 -4.25
CA ALA A 219 -19.02 7.24 -3.83
C ALA A 219 -18.60 6.35 -5.01
N ASN A 220 -19.37 6.33 -6.11
CA ASN A 220 -19.00 5.59 -7.32
C ASN A 220 -17.74 6.17 -7.99
N LYS A 221 -17.63 7.51 -8.07
CA LYS A 221 -16.42 8.20 -8.57
C LYS A 221 -15.20 7.89 -7.70
N THR A 222 -15.36 7.98 -6.39
CA THR A 222 -14.32 7.69 -5.40
C THR A 222 -13.83 6.25 -5.50
N LEU A 223 -14.76 5.31 -5.67
CA LEU A 223 -14.44 3.90 -5.81
C LEU A 223 -13.69 3.61 -7.12
N THR A 224 -14.12 4.22 -8.22
CA THR A 224 -13.43 4.11 -9.51
C THR A 224 -12.01 4.67 -9.41
N ALA A 225 -11.85 5.85 -8.81
CA ALA A 225 -10.55 6.47 -8.58
C ALA A 225 -9.62 5.60 -7.71
N TRP A 226 -10.15 4.89 -6.71
CA TRP A 226 -9.37 3.92 -5.93
C TRP A 226 -8.81 2.78 -6.78
N GLU A 227 -9.61 2.25 -7.71
CA GLU A 227 -9.18 1.16 -8.59
C GLU A 227 -8.17 1.64 -9.63
N ASP A 228 -8.42 2.81 -10.23
CA ASP A 228 -7.55 3.44 -11.22
C ASP A 228 -6.19 3.80 -10.63
N LEU A 229 -6.19 4.36 -9.41
CA LEU A 229 -4.96 4.64 -8.66
C LEU A 229 -4.11 3.38 -8.49
N ARG A 230 -4.72 2.29 -8.01
CA ARG A 230 -3.99 1.04 -7.73
C ARG A 230 -3.50 0.36 -9.01
N SER A 231 -4.34 0.34 -10.05
CA SER A 231 -4.00 -0.19 -11.38
C SER A 231 -2.87 0.60 -12.04
N GLY A 232 -2.92 1.94 -11.98
CA GLY A 232 -1.89 2.80 -12.52
C GLY A 232 -0.55 2.65 -11.77
N VAL A 233 -0.59 2.58 -10.44
CA VAL A 233 0.61 2.28 -9.63
C VAL A 233 1.19 0.92 -10.00
N GLU A 234 0.36 -0.12 -10.19
CA GLU A 234 0.82 -1.43 -10.63
C GLU A 234 1.57 -1.35 -11.97
N ARG A 235 1.00 -0.64 -12.96
CA ARG A 235 1.62 -0.41 -14.27
C ARG A 235 2.95 0.32 -14.16
N LEU A 236 3.05 1.33 -13.30
CA LEU A 236 4.30 2.07 -13.06
C LEU A 236 5.36 1.18 -12.39
N LEU A 237 5.00 0.34 -11.43
CA LEU A 237 5.91 -0.59 -10.74
C LEU A 237 6.52 -1.67 -11.67
N LEU A 238 5.94 -1.89 -12.85
CA LEU A 238 6.52 -2.77 -13.87
C LEU A 238 7.73 -2.12 -14.58
N VAL A 239 7.78 -0.80 -14.65
CA VAL A 239 8.77 -0.03 -15.41
C VAL A 239 9.79 0.66 -14.51
N TYR A 240 9.32 1.18 -13.38
CA TYR A 240 10.11 1.96 -12.43
C TYR A 240 10.47 1.11 -11.21
N PRO A 241 11.76 0.94 -10.89
CA PRO A 241 12.17 0.16 -9.74
C PRO A 241 11.81 0.89 -8.45
N VAL A 242 11.00 0.26 -7.61
CA VAL A 242 10.71 0.75 -6.26
C VAL A 242 11.11 -0.31 -5.25
N LYS A 243 11.70 0.13 -4.15
CA LYS A 243 12.20 -0.69 -3.05
C LYS A 243 11.45 -0.36 -1.78
N VAL A 244 11.10 -1.39 -1.02
CA VAL A 244 10.47 -1.24 0.29
C VAL A 244 11.24 -2.04 1.32
N CYS A 245 11.24 -1.59 2.56
CA CYS A 245 11.80 -2.38 3.63
C CYS A 245 10.82 -3.49 4.00
N LYS A 246 11.29 -4.74 4.09
CA LYS A 246 10.45 -5.88 4.50
C LYS A 246 9.86 -5.73 5.91
N TYR A 247 10.51 -4.93 6.76
CA TYR A 247 10.24 -4.89 8.19
C TYR A 247 9.62 -3.58 8.66
N CYS A 248 9.79 -2.48 7.92
CA CYS A 248 9.21 -1.18 8.26
C CYS A 248 8.55 -0.55 7.03
N SER A 249 7.70 0.44 7.22
CA SER A 249 6.94 1.14 6.17
C SER A 249 7.79 2.08 5.30
N GLU A 250 9.09 1.85 5.19
CA GLU A 250 9.99 2.73 4.42
C GLU A 250 9.97 2.33 2.95
N VAL A 251 9.76 3.32 2.08
CA VAL A 251 9.71 3.16 0.63
C VAL A 251 10.75 4.04 -0.03
N HIS A 252 11.39 3.54 -1.09
CA HIS A 252 12.35 4.24 -1.90
C HIS A 252 12.08 4.01 -3.38
N VAL A 253 11.78 5.08 -4.12
CA VAL A 253 11.61 5.04 -5.57
C VAL A 253 12.99 5.10 -6.23
N GLY A 254 13.53 3.93 -6.57
CA GLY A 254 14.85 3.80 -7.17
C GLY A 254 15.40 2.37 -7.07
N PRO A 255 16.48 2.04 -7.80
CA PRO A 255 16.98 0.67 -7.90
C PRO A 255 17.65 0.13 -6.62
N SER A 256 18.24 0.99 -5.79
CA SER A 256 19.20 0.56 -4.75
C SER A 256 18.67 0.67 -3.31
N GLY A 257 17.67 1.52 -3.04
CA GLY A 257 17.30 1.88 -1.67
C GLY A 257 18.33 2.82 -1.03
N HIS A 258 17.89 3.62 -0.04
CA HIS A 258 18.79 4.48 0.72
C HIS A 258 19.53 3.71 1.83
N LYS A 259 20.55 4.36 2.42
CA LYS A 259 21.35 3.87 3.55
C LYS A 259 21.04 4.58 4.87
N ALA A 260 19.98 5.37 4.92
CA ALA A 260 19.51 5.92 6.19
C ALA A 260 19.14 4.79 7.17
N ARG A 261 19.55 4.94 8.43
CA ARG A 261 19.31 3.97 9.50
C ARG A 261 18.02 4.30 10.23
N LEU A 262 16.89 4.15 9.56
CA LEU A 262 15.55 4.49 10.10
C LEU A 262 14.78 3.24 10.54
N CYS A 263 15.29 2.03 10.26
CA CYS A 263 14.59 0.80 10.61
C CYS A 263 14.68 0.53 12.12
N GLY A 264 13.60 0.77 12.86
CA GLY A 264 13.54 0.56 14.31
C GLY A 264 13.71 -0.89 14.77
N ILE A 265 13.43 -1.87 13.91
CA ILE A 265 13.52 -3.30 14.26
C ILE A 265 14.96 -3.75 14.47
N PHE A 266 15.89 -3.21 13.69
CA PHE A 266 17.29 -3.58 13.74
C PHE A 266 18.17 -2.58 14.50
N ALA A 267 17.57 -1.67 15.27
CA ALA A 267 18.29 -0.60 15.95
C ALA A 267 19.39 -1.14 16.88
N TYR A 268 19.12 -2.26 17.57
CA TYR A 268 20.03 -2.89 18.53
C TYR A 268 20.72 -4.16 18.02
N GLU A 269 20.45 -4.54 16.77
CA GLU A 269 21.09 -5.69 16.13
C GLU A 269 22.32 -5.26 15.32
N SER A 270 23.10 -6.23 14.83
CA SER A 270 24.31 -5.98 14.02
C SER A 270 24.08 -5.11 12.77
N TRP A 271 22.83 -4.99 12.33
CA TRP A 271 22.40 -4.22 11.16
C TRP A 271 22.20 -2.73 11.46
N LYS A 272 22.26 -2.30 12.74
CA LYS A 272 22.29 -0.90 13.19
C LYS A 272 21.22 -0.02 12.52
N GLY A 273 20.00 -0.52 12.43
CA GLY A 273 18.85 0.17 11.83
C GLY A 273 18.86 0.27 10.30
N ALA A 274 19.69 -0.50 9.60
CA ALA A 274 19.65 -0.61 8.15
C ALA A 274 18.36 -1.31 7.65
N HIS A 275 17.96 -0.99 6.42
CA HIS A 275 16.76 -1.54 5.79
C HIS A 275 17.07 -2.85 5.06
N PHE A 276 16.08 -3.75 5.06
CA PHE A 276 16.08 -4.95 4.22
C PHE A 276 15.23 -4.70 2.98
N TRP A 277 15.88 -4.24 1.92
CA TRP A 277 15.22 -3.82 0.68
C TRP A 277 14.70 -4.99 -0.16
N VAL A 278 13.39 -4.99 -0.42
CA VAL A 278 12.72 -5.90 -1.36
C VAL A 278 12.03 -5.11 -2.46
N LYS A 279 11.63 -5.79 -3.55
CA LYS A 279 10.83 -5.15 -4.60
C LYS A 279 9.46 -4.77 -4.04
N ALA A 280 9.00 -3.56 -4.33
CA ALA A 280 7.67 -3.09 -3.95
C ALA A 280 6.54 -3.78 -4.72
N ASN A 281 5.40 -3.93 -4.06
CA ASN A 281 4.10 -4.24 -4.63
C ASN A 281 3.17 -3.02 -4.47
N VAL A 282 1.98 -3.10 -5.08
CA VAL A 282 0.97 -2.03 -5.03
C VAL A 282 0.56 -1.69 -3.60
N ASP A 283 0.39 -2.72 -2.76
CA ASP A 283 -0.03 -2.56 -1.35
C ASP A 283 1.04 -1.86 -0.49
N ASP A 284 2.29 -1.83 -0.93
CA ASP A 284 3.33 -1.13 -0.17
C ASP A 284 3.26 0.39 -0.39
N LEU A 285 2.72 0.84 -1.52
CA LEU A 285 2.56 2.27 -1.85
C LEU A 285 1.14 2.77 -1.57
N VAL A 286 0.14 1.92 -1.80
CA VAL A 286 -1.29 2.21 -1.58
C VAL A 286 -1.88 1.12 -0.69
N PRO A 287 -1.51 1.07 0.60
CA PRO A 287 -1.92 0.00 1.51
C PRO A 287 -3.45 -0.04 1.68
N PRO A 288 -4.11 -1.18 1.42
CA PRO A 288 -5.53 -1.32 1.66
C PRO A 288 -5.79 -1.50 3.14
N LYS A 289 -6.56 -0.58 3.73
CA LYS A 289 -6.96 -0.68 5.13
C LYS A 289 -8.13 -1.65 5.28
N ILE A 290 -7.90 -2.86 5.77
CA ILE A 290 -8.99 -3.84 5.92
C ILE A 290 -9.82 -3.55 7.18
N VAL A 291 -11.14 -3.50 7.02
CA VAL A 291 -12.12 -3.24 8.09
C VAL A 291 -13.11 -4.39 8.21
N TRP A 292 -13.65 -4.55 9.41
CA TRP A 292 -14.81 -5.40 9.65
C TRP A 292 -16.04 -4.81 9.00
N ARG A 293 -16.79 -5.68 8.32
CA ARG A 293 -18.01 -5.29 7.61
C ARG A 293 -19.21 -6.05 8.14
N ARG A 294 -20.22 -5.30 8.55
CA ARG A 294 -21.55 -5.82 8.90
C ARG A 294 -22.32 -6.20 7.64
N ARG A 295 -22.82 -7.43 7.57
CA ARG A 295 -23.77 -7.87 6.55
C ARG A 295 -25.21 -7.52 6.96
N PRO A 296 -26.19 -7.51 6.04
CA PRO A 296 -27.57 -7.15 6.38
C PRO A 296 -28.20 -7.97 7.52
N HIS A 297 -27.81 -9.24 7.67
CA HIS A 297 -28.29 -10.15 8.71
C HIS A 297 -27.41 -10.21 9.97
N ASP A 298 -26.29 -9.50 9.99
CA ASP A 298 -25.40 -9.45 11.16
C ASP A 298 -25.96 -8.48 12.22
N PRO A 299 -25.64 -8.70 13.51
CA PRO A 299 -26.09 -7.82 14.58
C PRO A 299 -25.63 -6.37 14.35
N PRO A 300 -26.39 -5.35 14.82
CA PRO A 300 -26.05 -3.94 14.64
C PRO A 300 -24.62 -3.60 15.11
N VAL A 301 -24.19 -4.23 16.20
CA VAL A 301 -22.83 -4.13 16.75
C VAL A 301 -22.16 -5.50 16.64
N LEU A 302 -21.00 -5.55 15.98
CA LEU A 302 -20.26 -6.79 15.79
C LEU A 302 -19.58 -7.23 17.10
N VAL A 303 -19.83 -8.47 17.49
CA VAL A 303 -19.33 -9.12 18.70
C VAL A 303 -18.48 -10.35 18.38
N ASN A 304 -17.73 -10.86 19.36
CA ASN A 304 -16.77 -11.96 19.19
C ASN A 304 -17.37 -13.23 18.59
N GLU A 305 -18.61 -13.56 18.94
CA GLU A 305 -19.30 -14.82 18.61
C GLU A 305 -19.46 -15.00 17.10
N GLY A 306 -19.57 -13.91 16.34
CA GLY A 306 -19.73 -13.93 14.89
C GLY A 306 -18.48 -13.60 14.08
N LYS A 307 -17.31 -13.43 14.72
CA LYS A 307 -16.07 -12.94 14.05
C LYS A 307 -15.66 -13.78 12.83
N GLU A 308 -15.94 -15.08 12.85
CA GLU A 308 -15.59 -15.99 11.75
C GLU A 308 -16.57 -15.88 10.56
N PHE A 309 -17.76 -15.32 10.80
CA PHE A 309 -18.83 -15.19 9.81
C PHE A 309 -18.86 -13.81 9.16
N TYR A 310 -18.46 -12.76 9.88
CA TYR A 310 -18.47 -11.40 9.35
C TYR A 310 -17.60 -11.22 8.11
N GLY A 311 -18.01 -10.27 7.27
CA GLY A 311 -17.27 -9.85 6.09
C GLY A 311 -16.11 -8.94 6.46
N HIS A 312 -15.17 -8.82 5.52
CA HIS A 312 -14.12 -7.82 5.54
C HIS A 312 -14.11 -7.06 4.20
N ALA A 313 -13.66 -5.82 4.22
CA ALA A 313 -13.43 -5.05 3.01
C ALA A 313 -12.32 -4.02 3.22
N PRO A 314 -11.65 -3.55 2.17
CA PRO A 314 -10.89 -2.31 2.26
C PRO A 314 -11.80 -1.15 2.69
N ALA A 315 -11.29 -0.25 3.52
CA ALA A 315 -12.05 0.82 4.15
C ALA A 315 -12.69 1.75 3.12
N VAL A 316 -11.96 2.08 2.05
CA VAL A 316 -12.49 2.88 0.93
C VAL A 316 -13.70 2.21 0.29
N LEU A 317 -13.67 0.88 0.11
CA LEU A 317 -14.77 0.10 -0.45
C LEU A 317 -15.98 0.04 0.46
N ASP A 318 -15.77 -0.15 1.76
CA ASP A 318 -16.85 -0.16 2.75
C ASP A 318 -17.50 1.22 2.90
N LEU A 319 -16.70 2.28 2.91
CA LEU A 319 -17.15 3.68 2.95
C LEU A 319 -18.03 4.00 1.73
N CYS A 320 -17.51 3.76 0.52
CA CYS A 320 -18.26 4.06 -0.71
C CYS A 320 -19.54 3.24 -0.79
N SER A 321 -19.50 1.97 -0.38
CA SER A 321 -20.69 1.12 -0.43
C SER A 321 -21.78 1.53 0.57
N LYS A 322 -21.40 2.03 1.76
CA LYS A 322 -22.36 2.63 2.70
C LYS A 322 -22.98 3.92 2.18
N ALA A 323 -22.27 4.64 1.33
CA ALA A 323 -22.77 5.80 0.60
C ALA A 323 -23.56 5.44 -0.67
N GLY A 324 -23.81 4.15 -0.96
CA GLY A 324 -24.62 3.71 -2.09
C GLY A 324 -23.86 3.34 -3.37
N ALA A 325 -22.52 3.26 -3.34
CA ALA A 325 -21.75 2.80 -4.49
C ALA A 325 -21.95 1.31 -4.79
N ILE A 326 -21.93 0.98 -6.08
CA ILE A 326 -22.00 -0.40 -6.56
C ILE A 326 -20.60 -1.01 -6.49
N VAL A 327 -20.42 -1.99 -5.60
CA VAL A 327 -19.12 -2.62 -5.40
C VAL A 327 -18.84 -3.67 -6.48
N PRO A 328 -17.63 -3.69 -7.10
CA PRO A 328 -17.23 -4.72 -8.03
C PRO A 328 -17.28 -6.14 -7.44
N LYS A 329 -17.75 -7.10 -8.24
CA LYS A 329 -17.94 -8.50 -7.81
C LYS A 329 -16.68 -9.18 -7.27
N LYS A 330 -15.49 -8.71 -7.67
CA LYS A 330 -14.20 -9.24 -7.18
C LYS A 330 -14.02 -9.14 -5.67
N TYR A 331 -14.73 -8.24 -4.98
CA TYR A 331 -14.66 -8.10 -3.52
C TYR A 331 -15.74 -8.90 -2.77
N ASN A 332 -16.70 -9.52 -3.47
CA ASN A 332 -17.83 -10.21 -2.86
C ASN A 332 -17.40 -11.33 -1.91
N TYR A 333 -16.30 -12.03 -2.24
CA TYR A 333 -15.77 -13.11 -1.40
C TYR A 333 -15.27 -12.61 -0.05
N MET A 334 -14.55 -11.47 -0.03
CA MET A 334 -14.07 -10.85 1.21
C MET A 334 -15.24 -10.34 2.05
N MET A 335 -16.22 -9.73 1.38
CA MET A 335 -17.40 -9.14 2.00
C MET A 335 -18.41 -10.16 2.49
N LYS A 336 -18.29 -11.43 2.05
CA LYS A 336 -19.20 -12.54 2.39
C LYS A 336 -20.68 -12.19 2.20
N LEU A 337 -21.02 -11.54 1.08
CA LEU A 337 -22.41 -11.11 0.81
C LEU A 337 -23.43 -12.27 0.84
N GLN A 338 -23.01 -13.48 0.45
CA GLN A 338 -23.81 -14.71 0.50
C GLN A 338 -23.31 -15.69 1.58
N GLY A 339 -22.46 -15.23 2.50
CA GLY A 339 -21.93 -16.08 3.56
C GLY A 339 -23.04 -16.52 4.52
N LEU A 340 -22.90 -17.73 5.09
CA LEU A 340 -23.83 -18.24 6.10
C LEU A 340 -23.86 -17.32 7.33
N SER A 341 -25.01 -17.28 7.99
CA SER A 341 -25.15 -16.66 9.31
C SER A 341 -24.38 -17.47 10.35
N GLY A 342 -23.87 -16.79 11.38
CA GLY A 342 -23.33 -17.49 12.56
C GLY A 342 -24.43 -18.30 13.27
N PRO A 343 -24.05 -19.28 14.12
CA PRO A 343 -25.02 -20.02 14.91
C PRO A 343 -25.89 -19.03 15.71
N ALA A 344 -27.21 -19.13 15.57
CA ALA A 344 -28.13 -18.34 16.35
C ALA A 344 -27.91 -18.70 17.84
N ASN A 345 -27.41 -17.76 18.63
CA ASN A 345 -27.40 -17.92 20.08
C ASN A 345 -28.86 -17.98 20.55
N THR A 346 -29.39 -19.20 20.73
CA THR A 346 -30.68 -19.49 21.39
C THR A 346 -30.67 -19.19 22.90
N ARG A 347 -29.85 -18.22 23.32
CA ARG A 347 -29.79 -17.73 24.68
C ARG A 347 -29.82 -16.21 24.63
N ILE A 348 -31.03 -15.65 24.58
CA ILE A 348 -31.47 -14.42 25.26
C ILE A 348 -32.97 -14.31 24.95
N PHE A 349 -33.76 -15.01 25.75
CA PHE A 349 -34.87 -14.48 26.55
C PHE A 349 -35.21 -15.63 27.51
N GLY A 350 -34.65 -15.56 28.72
CA GLY A 350 -34.98 -16.48 29.79
C GLY A 350 -36.44 -16.26 30.18
N ILE A 351 -37.34 -16.98 29.54
CA ILE A 351 -38.63 -17.35 30.11
C ILE A 351 -38.63 -18.88 30.04
N THR A 352 -38.15 -19.50 31.11
CA THR A 352 -38.46 -20.90 31.39
C THR A 352 -39.96 -20.98 31.65
N THR A 353 -40.75 -21.23 30.62
CA THR A 353 -42.02 -21.92 30.82
C THR A 353 -41.70 -23.39 31.03
N GLU A 354 -41.71 -23.82 32.29
CA GLU A 354 -41.85 -25.24 32.61
C GLU A 354 -43.12 -25.77 31.93
N PRO A 355 -43.07 -26.94 31.25
CA PRO A 355 -44.28 -27.64 30.91
C PRO A 355 -44.76 -28.36 32.17
N ASN A 356 -45.75 -27.78 32.84
CA ASN A 356 -46.71 -28.60 33.56
C ASN A 356 -47.45 -29.41 32.50
N PHE A 357 -47.14 -30.70 32.37
CA PHE A 357 -48.08 -31.83 32.34
C PHE A 357 -47.31 -33.15 32.13
#